data_AF-A0A1E7K6T7-F1
#
_entry.id   AF-A0A1E7K6T7-F1
#
_cell.length_a   1.000
_cell.length_b   1.000
_cell.length_c   1.000
_cell.angle_alpha   90.00
_cell.angle_beta   90.00
_cell.angle_gamma   90.00
#
_symmetry.space_group_name_H-M   'P 1'
#
loop_
_entity.id
_entity.type
_entity.pdbx_description
1 polymer ?
#
loop_
_entity_poly.entity_id
_entity_poly.type
_entity_poly.pdbx_seq_one_letter_code
_entity_poly.pdbx_strand_id
1 'polypeptide(L)' 'MSETDRRERYATALYRTLGYSAERHPWSGLSAARREIWYTRAEAAMAVADEEIAEALRAAD' A
#
# COMPACT_ATOMS: atom_id res chain seq x y z
N MET A 1 -10.56 1.82 -11.68
CA MET A 1 -9.13 1.70 -11.30
C MET A 1 -8.81 0.22 -11.32
N SER A 2 -7.73 -0.21 -11.98
CA SER A 2 -7.36 -1.63 -11.98
C SER A 2 -6.81 -2.05 -10.61
N GLU A 3 -6.81 -3.36 -10.32
CA GLU A 3 -6.20 -3.89 -9.10
C GLU A 3 -4.71 -3.56 -9.02
N THR A 4 -4.02 -3.57 -10.16
CA THR A 4 -2.62 -3.17 -10.28
C THR A 4 -2.41 -1.70 -9.96
N ASP A 5 -3.26 -0.80 -10.46
CA ASP A 5 -3.19 0.63 -10.13
C ASP A 5 -3.45 0.90 -8.65
N ARG A 6 -4.40 0.14 -8.07
CA ARG A 6 -4.71 0.19 -6.63
C ARG A 6 -3.49 -0.23 -5.82
N ARG A 7 -2.91 -1.39 -6.12
CA ARG A 7 -1.69 -1.93 -5.51
C ARG A 7 -0.53 -0.93 -5.58
N GLU A 8 -0.28 -0.35 -6.76
CA GLU A 8 0.77 0.64 -7.00
C GLU A 8 0.60 1.88 -6.13
N ARG A 9 -0.63 2.40 -6.05
CA ARG A 9 -0.97 3.59 -5.27
C ARG A 9 -0.71 3.38 -3.79
N TYR A 10 -1.19 2.27 -3.23
CA TYR A 10 -1.02 1.98 -1.80
C TYR A 10 0.43 1.70 -1.45
N ALA A 11 1.15 0.93 -2.27
CA ALA A 11 2.56 0.66 -2.03
C ALA A 11 3.41 1.94 -2.09
N THR A 12 3.13 2.82 -3.05
CA THR A 12 3.80 4.13 -3.14
C THR A 12 3.48 5.01 -1.93
N ALA A 13 2.22 5.02 -1.47
CA ALA A 13 1.82 5.78 -0.29
C ALA A 13 2.53 5.27 0.98
N LEU A 14 2.57 3.95 1.18
CA LEU A 14 3.30 3.33 2.29
C LEU A 14 4.80 3.63 2.21
N TYR A 15 5.39 3.53 1.02
CA TYR A 15 6.81 3.82 0.84
C TYR A 15 7.18 5.25 1.27
N ARG A 16 6.33 6.22 0.92
CA ARG A 16 6.53 7.64 1.26
C ARG A 16 6.54 7.90 2.77
N THR A 17 5.97 7.01 3.59
CA THR A 17 6.02 7.15 5.06
C THR A 17 7.43 6.98 5.64
N LEU A 18 8.38 6.41 4.87
CA LEU A 18 9.78 6.31 5.28
C LEU A 18 10.54 7.65 5.28
N GLY A 19 9.92 8.74 4.81
CA GLY A 19 10.49 10.08 4.81
C GLY A 19 11.87 10.13 4.17
N TYR A 20 12.90 10.46 4.96
CA TYR A 20 14.29 10.61 4.53
C TYR A 20 14.81 9.48 3.63
N SER A 21 14.44 8.22 3.89
CA SER A 21 14.89 7.10 3.07
C SER A 21 14.22 7.08 1.69
N ALA A 22 12.95 7.49 1.61
CA ALA A 22 12.20 7.56 0.35
C ALA A 22 12.63 8.76 -0.51
N GLU A 23 13.11 9.84 0.10
CA GLU A 23 13.66 11.00 -0.61
C GLU A 23 14.96 10.67 -1.35
N ARG A 24 15.86 9.89 -0.73
CA ARG A 24 17.14 9.51 -1.34
C ARG A 24 17.05 8.32 -2.29
N HIS A 25 16.00 7.52 -2.16
CA HIS A 25 15.77 6.35 -3.01
C HIS A 25 14.37 6.45 -3.61
N PRO A 26 14.14 7.33 -4.61
CA PRO A 26 12.81 7.54 -5.13
C PRO A 26 12.20 6.24 -5.64
N TRP A 27 10.90 6.08 -5.45
CA TRP A 27 10.13 4.89 -5.85
C TRP A 27 10.42 4.44 -7.29
N SER A 28 10.53 5.40 -8.22
CA SER A 28 10.85 5.15 -9.63
C SER A 28 12.22 4.52 -9.86
N GLY A 29 13.16 4.70 -8.93
CA GLY A 29 14.51 4.13 -8.95
C GLY A 29 14.62 2.78 -8.23
N LEU A 30 13.54 2.26 -7.64
CA LEU A 30 13.58 0.96 -6.98
C LEU A 30 13.59 -0.20 -7.99
N SER A 31 14.40 -1.21 -7.70
CA SER A 31 14.34 -2.48 -8.42
C SER A 31 12.98 -3.16 -8.21
N ALA A 32 12.60 -4.06 -9.14
CA ALA A 32 11.35 -4.81 -9.05
C ALA A 32 11.26 -5.60 -7.72
N ALA A 33 12.33 -6.27 -7.33
CA ALA A 33 12.39 -7.02 -6.07
C ALA A 33 12.16 -6.13 -4.83
N ARG A 34 12.66 -4.90 -4.83
CA ARG A 34 12.41 -3.95 -3.72
C ARG A 34 10.97 -3.47 -3.72
N ARG A 35 10.36 -3.24 -4.88
CA ARG A 35 8.95 -2.86 -5.00
C ARG A 35 8.01 -3.96 -4.52
N GLU A 36 8.34 -5.22 -4.76
CA GLU A 36 7.52 -6.36 -4.32
C GLU A 36 7.29 -6.39 -2.81
N ILE A 37 8.31 -6.05 -2.01
CA ILE A 37 8.17 -5.94 -0.55
C ILE A 37 7.08 -4.94 -0.16
N TRP A 38 7.01 -3.81 -0.87
CA TRP A 38 6.01 -2.77 -0.60
C TRP A 38 4.64 -3.16 -1.11
N TYR A 39 4.56 -3.89 -2.21
CA TYR A 39 3.30 -4.43 -2.67
C TYR A 39 2.72 -5.45 -1.69
N THR A 40 3.50 -6.39 -1.17
CA THR A 40 3.03 -7.33 -0.13
C THR A 40 2.52 -6.59 1.11
N ARG A 41 3.21 -5.53 1.53
CA ARG A 41 2.77 -4.68 2.65
C ARG A 41 1.47 -3.94 2.34
N ALA A 42 1.33 -3.44 1.12
CA ALA A 42 0.13 -2.76 0.66
C ALA A 42 -1.07 -3.70 0.64
N GLU A 43 -0.91 -4.92 0.13
CA GLU A 43 -1.96 -5.95 0.13
C GLU A 43 -2.42 -6.28 1.54
N ALA A 44 -1.47 -6.51 2.47
CA ALA A 44 -1.81 -6.78 3.86
C ALA A 44 -2.56 -5.61 4.52
N ALA A 45 -2.11 -4.37 4.29
CA ALA A 45 -2.78 -3.19 4.83
C ALA A 45 -4.18 -2.97 4.24
N MET A 46 -4.36 -3.23 2.94
CA MET A 46 -5.67 -3.16 2.30
C MET A 46 -6.62 -4.23 2.83
N ALA A 47 -6.15 -5.46 3.03
CA ALA A 47 -6.98 -6.53 3.58
C ALA A 47 -7.51 -6.19 4.98
N VAL A 48 -6.65 -5.68 5.87
CA VAL A 48 -7.06 -5.23 7.20
C VAL A 48 -8.08 -4.09 7.12
N ALA A 49 -7.82 -3.08 6.26
CA ALA A 49 -8.75 -1.98 6.09
C ALA A 49 -10.12 -2.43 5.54
N ASP A 50 -10.13 -3.38 4.61
CA ASP A 50 -11.37 -3.95 4.05
C ASP A 50 -12.16 -4.71 5.14
N GLU A 51 -11.47 -5.44 6.03
CA GLU A 51 -12.09 -6.10 7.19
C GLU A 51 -12.72 -5.09 8.18
N GLU A 52 -11.97 -4.05 8.55
CA GLU A 52 -12.43 -2.98 9.45
C GLU A 52 -13.63 -2.23 8.88
N ILE A 53 -13.61 -1.90 7.58
CA ILE A 53 -14.74 -1.26 6.89
C ILE A 53 -15.95 -2.19 6.90
N ALA A 54 -15.78 -3.48 6.60
CA ALA A 54 -16.88 -4.43 6.59
C ALA A 54 -17.50 -4.61 7.98
N GLU A 55 -16.70 -4.58 9.05
CA GLU A 55 -17.18 -4.60 10.43
C GLU A 55 -17.98 -3.34 10.77
N ALA A 56 -17.44 -2.16 10.44
CA ALA A 56 -18.13 -0.89 10.67
C ALA A 56 -19.48 -0.81 9.95
N LEU A 57 -19.56 -1.33 8.71
CA LEU A 57 -20.83 -1.38 7.96
C LEU A 57 -21.86 -2.30 8.63
N ARG A 58 -21.45 -3.49 9.10
CA ARG A 58 -22.35 -4.41 9.82
C ARG A 58 -22.88 -3.84 11.14
N ALA A 59 -22.10 -3.00 11.81
CA ALA A 59 -22.49 -2.36 13.06
C ALA A 59 -23.42 -1.15 12.87
N ALA A 60 -23.52 -0.62 11.64
CA ALA A 60 -24.36 0.52 11.30
C ALA A 60 -25.78 0.13 10.84
N ASP A 61 -26.01 -1.16 10.56
CA ASP A 61 -27.32 -1.77 10.26
C ASP A 61 -28.07 -2.18 11.54
#